data_AF-A0AB39N9T7-F1
#
_entry.id   AF-A0AB39N9T7-F1
#
_cell.length_a   1.000
_cell.length_b   1.000
_cell.length_c   1.000
_cell.angle_alpha   90.00
_cell.angle_beta   90.00
_cell.angle_gamma   90.00
#
_symmetry.space_group_name_H-M   'P 1'
#
loop_
_entity.id
_entity.type
_entity.pdbx_description
1 polymer ?
#
loop_
_entity_poly.entity_id
_entity_poly.type
_entity_poly.pdbx_seq_one_letter_code
_entity_poly.pdbx_strand_id
1 'polypeptide(L)'
;MLLVCRAADEEAVRERIHARVPAAHGTTMCRLGDQLLVYVPGDQPAPAEVLHESGLVQRVVTDHSDVPLTDRAAAPLGSIVSLGGSATVGGVDFALIAGPCAVESYEQLSASVEMAKAGGAVALRGGAYKPRSSPYSFQGLGDEGLRIMSKVRAESGLPVVTEVVDAETVDLVAEHADVLQIGTRNAQNFTLLKAVGQAGRPVLLKRGFGCTVSEWLQAAEYVLAAGNPNVVLCERGIRSFEPATRFTLDLSAVAVVKHRSHLPVVVDPSHGVGHRHLVKPLALAAAAVGADGLLLDIHPDPPSALCDGAQALDRERWFDLAGALADVLTSLGRGLTIGEPDPAGHAA
;
A
#
# COMPACT_ATOMS: atom_id res chain seq x y z
N MET A 1 -16.00 -17.74 22.00
CA MET A 1 -16.84 -17.26 20.88
C MET A 1 -18.19 -16.80 21.39
N LEU A 2 -18.77 -15.75 20.80
CA LEU A 2 -20.09 -15.18 21.07
C LEU A 2 -20.95 -15.27 19.82
N LEU A 3 -22.17 -15.77 19.95
CA LEU A 3 -23.15 -15.91 18.86
C LEU A 3 -24.34 -14.99 19.14
N VAL A 4 -24.84 -14.33 18.11
CA VAL A 4 -26.04 -13.49 18.18
C VAL A 4 -27.16 -14.20 17.42
N CYS A 5 -28.19 -14.61 18.15
CA CYS A 5 -29.38 -15.28 17.63
C CYS A 5 -30.62 -14.39 17.85
N ARG A 6 -31.74 -14.70 17.17
CA ARG A 6 -33.04 -14.09 17.51
C ARG A 6 -33.56 -14.66 18.83
N ALA A 7 -34.11 -13.80 19.69
CA ALA A 7 -34.60 -14.20 21.00
C ALA A 7 -35.81 -15.17 20.96
N ALA A 8 -36.55 -15.20 19.84
CA ALA A 8 -37.67 -16.12 19.63
C ALA A 8 -37.23 -17.59 19.53
N ASP A 9 -35.95 -17.85 19.27
CA ASP A 9 -35.43 -19.18 18.97
C ASP A 9 -34.66 -19.82 20.14
N GLU A 10 -34.79 -19.30 21.37
CA GLU A 10 -33.94 -19.70 22.51
C GLU A 10 -33.92 -21.21 22.77
N GLU A 11 -35.08 -21.86 22.74
CA GLU A 11 -35.20 -23.30 23.00
C GLU A 11 -34.63 -24.13 21.83
N ALA A 12 -34.88 -23.69 20.59
CA ALA A 12 -34.32 -24.31 19.39
C ALA A 12 -32.78 -24.16 19.30
N VAL A 13 -32.26 -23.00 19.71
CA VAL A 13 -30.83 -22.72 19.82
C VAL A 13 -30.20 -23.62 20.88
N ARG A 14 -30.83 -23.75 22.05
CA ARG A 14 -30.35 -24.60 23.15
C ARG A 14 -30.29 -26.08 22.74
N GLU A 15 -31.35 -26.62 22.15
CA GLU A 15 -31.39 -28.01 21.69
C GLU A 15 -30.30 -28.32 20.64
N ARG A 16 -30.13 -27.42 19.66
CA ARG A 16 -29.15 -27.65 18.58
C ARG A 16 -27.71 -27.57 19.07
N ILE A 17 -27.40 -26.65 19.98
CA ILE A 17 -26.09 -26.55 20.61
C ILE A 17 -25.79 -27.82 21.43
N HIS A 18 -26.73 -28.25 22.28
CA HIS A 18 -26.56 -29.47 23.08
C HIS A 18 -26.41 -30.75 22.23
N ALA A 19 -27.13 -30.84 21.11
CA ALA A 19 -27.10 -32.03 20.25
C ALA A 19 -25.79 -32.18 19.45
N ARG A 20 -25.06 -31.10 19.17
CA ARG A 20 -23.87 -31.11 18.27
C ARG A 20 -22.56 -30.69 18.94
N VAL A 21 -22.61 -30.11 20.15
CA VAL A 21 -21.42 -29.77 20.95
C VAL A 21 -21.50 -30.55 22.28
N PRO A 22 -21.18 -31.86 22.29
CA PRO A 22 -21.35 -32.72 23.47
C PRO A 22 -20.49 -32.29 24.66
N ALA A 23 -19.49 -31.43 24.43
CA ALA A 23 -18.59 -30.87 25.42
C ALA A 23 -18.90 -29.39 25.78
N ALA A 24 -20.13 -28.91 25.58
CA ALA A 24 -20.57 -27.55 25.94
C ALA A 24 -20.71 -27.30 27.46
N HIS A 25 -19.76 -27.80 28.26
CA HIS A 25 -19.63 -27.41 29.66
C HIS A 25 -19.15 -25.95 29.70
N GLY A 26 -20.05 -25.01 30.02
CA GLY A 26 -19.73 -23.59 30.17
C GLY A 26 -20.34 -22.64 29.15
N THR A 27 -21.18 -23.12 28.22
CA THR A 27 -21.96 -22.22 27.34
C THR A 27 -22.90 -21.36 28.18
N THR A 28 -22.80 -20.04 28.02
CA THR A 28 -23.64 -19.06 28.72
C THR A 28 -24.57 -18.39 27.73
N MET A 29 -25.86 -18.33 28.05
CA MET A 29 -26.86 -17.65 27.23
C MET A 29 -27.35 -16.41 27.97
N CYS A 30 -27.40 -15.27 27.29
CA CYS A 30 -27.89 -14.01 27.83
C CYS A 30 -28.85 -13.37 26.83
N ARG A 31 -30.07 -13.02 27.27
CA ARG A 31 -31.02 -12.30 26.44
C ARG A 31 -30.75 -10.80 26.54
N LEU A 32 -30.66 -10.14 25.40
CA LEU A 32 -30.52 -8.69 25.28
C LEU A 32 -31.57 -8.16 24.30
N GLY A 33 -32.71 -7.70 24.83
CA GLY A 33 -33.83 -7.25 24.00
C GLY A 33 -34.41 -8.39 23.14
N ASP A 34 -34.43 -8.18 21.82
CA ASP A 34 -34.85 -9.16 20.81
C ASP A 34 -33.72 -10.09 20.35
N GLN A 35 -32.54 -9.97 20.95
CA GLN A 35 -31.37 -10.80 20.69
C GLN A 35 -31.08 -11.77 21.82
N LEU A 36 -30.53 -12.90 21.45
CA LEU A 36 -30.01 -13.92 22.35
C LEU A 36 -28.51 -14.07 22.08
N LEU A 37 -27.72 -13.71 23.07
CA LEU A 37 -26.28 -13.85 23.06
C LEU A 37 -25.91 -15.22 23.62
N VAL A 38 -25.15 -16.00 22.86
CA VAL A 38 -24.66 -17.31 23.28
C VAL A 38 -23.14 -17.29 23.29
N TYR A 39 -22.57 -17.25 24.49
CA TYR A 39 -21.14 -17.40 24.70
C TYR A 39 -20.79 -18.89 24.78
N VAL A 40 -19.95 -19.35 23.85
CA VAL A 40 -19.37 -20.69 23.83
C VAL A 40 -17.89 -20.56 24.22
N PRO A 41 -17.47 -21.11 25.37
CA PRO A 41 -16.08 -21.08 25.80
C PRO A 41 -15.21 -22.01 24.93
N GLY A 42 -13.99 -21.54 24.60
CA GLY A 42 -13.01 -22.28 23.80
C GLY A 42 -12.91 -21.85 22.34
N ASP A 43 -11.83 -22.31 21.68
CA ASP A 43 -11.39 -21.92 20.33
C ASP A 43 -11.79 -22.94 19.25
N GLN A 44 -12.83 -23.73 19.50
CA GLN A 44 -13.25 -24.77 18.56
C GLN A 44 -14.10 -24.16 17.44
N PRO A 45 -13.75 -24.33 16.15
CA PRO A 45 -14.49 -23.76 15.01
C PRO A 45 -15.84 -24.46 14.73
N ALA A 46 -16.02 -25.69 15.23
CA ALA A 46 -17.20 -26.51 15.00
C ALA A 46 -18.58 -25.88 15.38
N PRO A 47 -18.73 -25.04 16.41
CA PRO A 47 -20.04 -24.46 16.74
C PRO A 47 -20.45 -23.32 15.81
N ALA A 48 -19.51 -22.58 15.18
CA ALA A 48 -19.84 -21.43 14.34
C ALA A 48 -20.48 -21.85 13.02
N GLU A 49 -19.86 -22.80 12.31
CA GLU A 49 -20.33 -23.32 11.03
C GLU A 49 -21.67 -24.06 11.21
N VAL A 50 -21.76 -24.93 12.21
CA VAL A 50 -22.98 -25.71 12.53
C VAL A 50 -24.16 -24.80 12.88
N LEU A 51 -23.93 -23.66 13.53
CA LEU A 51 -25.00 -22.75 13.92
C LEU A 51 -25.32 -21.73 12.82
N HIS A 52 -24.37 -21.40 11.93
CA HIS A 52 -24.67 -20.63 10.73
C HIS A 52 -25.56 -21.42 9.75
N GLU A 53 -25.25 -22.70 9.53
CA GLU A 53 -26.06 -23.61 8.70
C GLU A 53 -27.50 -23.81 9.22
N SER A 54 -27.73 -23.55 10.51
CA SER A 54 -29.04 -23.69 11.14
C SER A 54 -30.02 -22.56 10.80
N GLY A 55 -29.54 -21.44 10.25
CA GLY A 55 -30.34 -20.23 10.00
C GLY A 55 -30.75 -19.45 11.27
N LEU A 56 -30.36 -19.92 12.46
CA LEU A 56 -30.71 -19.31 13.75
C LEU A 56 -29.69 -18.24 14.21
N VAL A 57 -28.45 -18.31 13.71
CA VAL A 57 -27.40 -17.36 14.03
C VAL A 57 -27.41 -16.21 13.03
N GLN A 58 -27.65 -15.01 13.54
CA GLN A 58 -27.56 -13.78 12.77
C GLN A 58 -26.12 -13.32 12.62
N ARG A 59 -25.28 -13.55 13.64
CA ARG A 59 -23.89 -13.11 13.66
C ARG A 59 -23.03 -13.97 14.60
N VAL A 60 -21.78 -14.22 14.20
CA VAL A 60 -20.75 -14.84 15.03
C VAL A 60 -19.70 -13.77 15.39
N VAL A 61 -19.22 -13.77 16.63
CA VAL A 61 -18.19 -12.89 17.17
C VAL A 61 -17.18 -13.75 17.95
N THR A 62 -16.03 -14.05 17.39
CA THR A 62 -14.93 -14.76 18.08
C THR A 62 -14.14 -13.79 18.96
N ASP A 63 -13.62 -14.28 20.10
CA ASP A 63 -13.05 -13.44 21.16
C ASP A 63 -11.51 -13.50 21.16
N HIS A 64 -10.87 -12.33 21.05
CA HIS A 64 -9.48 -12.00 21.40
C HIS A 64 -8.26 -12.53 20.60
N SER A 65 -8.40 -13.05 19.39
CA SER A 65 -7.27 -13.25 18.43
C SER A 65 -7.42 -12.54 17.09
N ASP A 66 -8.56 -11.88 16.84
CA ASP A 66 -8.98 -11.36 15.53
C ASP A 66 -8.79 -9.85 15.31
N VAL A 67 -8.01 -9.16 16.16
CA VAL A 67 -7.63 -7.77 15.85
C VAL A 67 -6.69 -7.82 14.65
N PRO A 68 -7.06 -7.25 13.48
CA PRO A 68 -6.22 -7.31 12.30
C PRO A 68 -4.83 -6.75 12.61
N LEU A 69 -3.76 -7.35 12.08
CA LEU A 69 -2.39 -6.88 12.34
C LEU A 69 -2.19 -5.43 11.86
N THR A 70 -2.95 -5.01 10.86
CA THR A 70 -3.00 -3.64 10.33
C THR A 70 -3.66 -2.65 11.28
N ASP A 71 -4.42 -3.07 12.29
CA ASP A 71 -5.25 -2.19 13.11
C ASP A 71 -4.39 -1.17 13.87
N ARG A 72 -4.86 0.08 13.94
CA ARG A 72 -4.18 1.17 14.64
C ARG A 72 -3.81 0.82 16.09
N ALA A 73 -4.59 -0.03 16.77
CA ALA A 73 -4.31 -0.49 18.11
C ALA A 73 -2.99 -1.30 18.23
N ALA A 74 -2.55 -1.97 17.16
CA ALA A 74 -1.30 -2.73 17.16
C ALA A 74 -0.06 -1.83 17.27
N ALA A 75 -0.13 -0.62 16.70
CA ALA A 75 0.89 0.41 16.88
C ALA A 75 0.24 1.82 16.91
N PRO A 76 -0.18 2.30 18.09
CA PRO A 76 -0.95 3.55 18.22
C PRO A 76 -0.25 4.79 17.65
N LEU A 77 1.08 4.83 17.68
CA LEU A 77 1.88 5.94 17.13
C LEU A 77 2.11 5.83 15.60
N GLY A 78 1.71 4.72 14.99
CA GLY A 78 2.01 4.41 13.58
C GLY A 78 3.34 3.68 13.41
N SER A 79 3.44 2.94 12.31
CA SER A 79 4.68 2.30 11.89
C SER A 79 5.53 3.25 11.07
N ILE A 80 6.85 3.17 11.28
CA ILE A 80 7.86 3.78 10.43
C ILE A 80 8.54 2.66 9.65
N VAL A 81 8.50 2.73 8.32
CA VAL A 81 9.09 1.73 7.43
C VAL A 81 10.34 2.30 6.80
N SER A 82 11.48 1.64 6.97
CA SER A 82 12.71 1.98 6.24
C SER A 82 12.62 1.47 4.81
N LEU A 83 12.97 2.31 3.84
CA LEU A 83 13.05 1.95 2.42
C LEU A 83 14.48 1.52 2.02
N GLY A 84 15.46 1.63 2.92
CA GLY A 84 16.89 1.50 2.66
C GLY A 84 17.64 2.83 2.85
N GLY A 85 18.91 2.75 3.24
CA GLY A 85 19.68 3.94 3.63
C GLY A 85 19.03 4.68 4.81
N SER A 86 18.97 6.01 4.73
CA SER A 86 18.26 6.86 5.70
C SER A 86 16.77 7.09 5.35
N ALA A 87 16.29 6.58 4.21
CA ALA A 87 14.94 6.83 3.75
C ALA A 87 13.90 6.06 4.58
N THR A 88 12.88 6.76 5.07
CA THR A 88 11.79 6.17 5.84
C THR A 88 10.43 6.76 5.44
N VAL A 89 9.35 6.05 5.74
CA VAL A 89 7.96 6.50 5.53
C VAL A 89 7.15 6.24 6.80
N GLY A 90 6.32 7.20 7.20
CA GLY A 90 5.43 7.10 8.38
C GLY A 90 5.90 7.88 9.60
N GLY A 91 7.09 8.47 9.54
CA GLY A 91 7.61 9.38 10.56
C GLY A 91 7.05 10.80 10.44
N VAL A 92 7.72 11.75 11.11
CA VAL A 92 7.39 13.18 11.02
C VAL A 92 7.63 13.71 9.60
N ASP A 93 8.71 13.24 8.99
CA ASP A 93 9.13 13.67 7.67
C ASP A 93 8.28 13.05 6.56
N PHE A 94 8.13 13.81 5.48
CA PHE A 94 7.38 13.44 4.30
C PHE A 94 8.30 12.86 3.22
N ALA A 95 8.02 11.63 2.80
CA ALA A 95 8.86 10.93 1.85
C ALA A 95 8.48 11.23 0.40
N LEU A 96 9.47 11.61 -0.41
CA LEU A 96 9.31 11.71 -1.86
C LEU A 96 9.98 10.51 -2.54
N ILE A 97 9.17 9.71 -3.23
CA ILE A 97 9.63 8.60 -4.06
C ILE A 97 9.37 8.99 -5.51
N ALA A 98 10.41 9.21 -6.30
CA ALA A 98 10.27 9.74 -7.65
C ALA A 98 11.19 9.03 -8.64
N GLY A 99 10.73 8.93 -9.89
CA GLY A 99 11.50 8.30 -10.97
C GLY A 99 10.61 7.97 -12.17
N PRO A 100 11.16 7.36 -13.23
CA PRO A 100 10.41 7.13 -14.45
C PRO A 100 9.42 5.99 -14.31
N CYS A 101 8.39 6.02 -15.17
CA CYS A 101 7.35 5.00 -15.12
C CYS A 101 7.89 3.60 -15.46
N ALA A 102 8.83 3.55 -16.40
CA ALA A 102 9.57 2.37 -16.84
C ALA A 102 11.06 2.70 -16.90
N VAL A 103 11.91 1.68 -16.77
CA VAL A 103 13.34 1.79 -17.08
C VAL A 103 13.49 1.60 -18.59
N GLU A 104 14.06 2.60 -19.28
CA GLU A 104 14.14 2.61 -20.75
C GLU A 104 15.58 2.48 -21.24
N SER A 105 16.54 3.07 -20.52
CA SER A 105 17.98 2.89 -20.71
C SER A 105 18.73 3.29 -19.44
N TYR A 106 20.04 3.02 -19.39
CA TYR A 106 20.89 3.50 -18.31
C TYR A 106 20.96 5.04 -18.26
N GLU A 107 21.12 5.69 -19.41
CA GLU A 107 21.22 7.14 -19.53
C GLU A 107 19.93 7.82 -19.08
N GLN A 108 18.78 7.27 -19.50
CA GLN A 108 17.46 7.74 -19.11
C GLN A 108 17.22 7.61 -17.60
N LEU A 109 17.56 6.47 -17.00
CA LEU A 109 17.38 6.26 -15.56
C LEU A 109 18.37 7.11 -14.74
N SER A 110 19.62 7.21 -15.16
CA SER A 110 20.65 8.04 -14.52
C SER A 110 20.23 9.51 -14.51
N ALA A 111 19.78 10.05 -15.65
CA ALA A 111 19.26 11.42 -15.72
C ALA A 111 18.03 11.63 -14.82
N SER A 112 17.16 10.62 -14.71
CA SER A 112 15.99 10.67 -13.83
C SER A 112 16.37 10.68 -12.35
N VAL A 113 17.43 9.95 -11.96
CA VAL A 113 17.94 9.95 -10.58
C VAL A 113 18.51 11.29 -10.18
N GLU A 114 19.33 11.91 -11.04
CA GLU A 114 19.86 13.25 -10.77
C GLU A 114 18.73 14.25 -10.57
N MET A 115 17.69 14.16 -11.41
CA MET A 115 16.49 14.98 -11.27
C MET A 115 15.73 14.69 -9.97
N ALA A 116 15.55 13.42 -9.60
CA ALA A 116 14.88 13.01 -8.37
C ALA A 116 15.61 13.56 -7.13
N LYS A 117 16.93 13.35 -7.03
CA LYS A 117 17.77 13.84 -5.92
C LYS A 117 17.69 15.36 -5.78
N ALA A 118 17.81 16.08 -6.89
CA ALA A 118 17.77 17.55 -6.90
C ALA A 118 16.42 18.11 -6.41
N GLY A 119 15.32 17.35 -6.52
CA GLY A 119 14.02 17.74 -5.97
C GLY A 119 13.71 17.16 -4.59
N GLY A 120 14.68 16.56 -3.91
CA GLY A 120 14.52 16.02 -2.56
C GLY A 120 13.89 14.63 -2.49
N ALA A 121 13.89 13.85 -3.58
CA ALA A 121 13.47 12.46 -3.51
C ALA A 121 14.46 11.63 -2.68
N VAL A 122 13.90 10.78 -1.82
CA VAL A 122 14.66 9.89 -0.91
C VAL A 122 14.69 8.45 -1.38
N ALA A 123 13.92 8.12 -2.40
CA ALA A 123 13.96 6.82 -3.05
C ALA A 123 13.66 6.98 -4.54
N LEU A 124 14.31 6.14 -5.36
CA LEU A 124 14.09 6.07 -6.79
C LEU A 124 13.02 5.03 -7.08
N ARG A 125 12.00 5.39 -7.86
CA ARG A 125 11.08 4.41 -8.45
C ARG A 125 11.40 4.14 -9.92
N GLY A 126 11.18 2.92 -10.37
CA GLY A 126 11.29 2.56 -11.79
C GLY A 126 10.54 1.26 -12.08
N GLY A 127 10.24 0.97 -13.34
CA GLY A 127 9.52 -0.25 -13.72
C GLY A 127 10.37 -1.09 -14.66
N ALA A 128 10.98 -2.17 -14.15
CA ALA A 128 11.72 -3.12 -14.97
C ALA A 128 10.77 -4.01 -15.79
N TYR A 129 9.68 -4.45 -15.17
CA TYR A 129 8.56 -5.16 -15.82
C TYR A 129 7.34 -4.26 -15.87
N LYS A 130 6.57 -4.29 -16.97
CA LYS A 130 5.37 -3.48 -17.15
C LYS A 130 4.16 -4.38 -17.45
N PRO A 131 3.20 -4.56 -16.52
CA PRO A 131 1.97 -5.26 -16.82
C PRO A 131 1.08 -4.39 -17.72
N ARG A 132 1.07 -4.69 -19.02
CA ARG A 132 0.34 -3.92 -20.05
C ARG A 132 -0.98 -4.56 -20.40
N SER A 133 -1.98 -3.72 -20.66
CA SER A 133 -3.27 -4.17 -21.21
C SER A 133 -3.15 -4.67 -22.65
N SER A 134 -2.18 -4.17 -23.42
CA SER A 134 -1.89 -4.64 -24.78
C SER A 134 -0.56 -5.39 -24.79
N PRO A 135 -0.49 -6.60 -25.36
CA PRO A 135 0.74 -7.38 -25.46
C PRO A 135 1.77 -6.76 -26.42
N TYR A 136 1.34 -5.87 -27.32
CA TYR A 136 2.22 -5.19 -28.29
C TYR A 136 2.86 -3.91 -27.77
N SER A 137 2.49 -3.48 -26.57
CA SER A 137 3.11 -2.34 -25.92
C SER A 137 4.48 -2.70 -25.36
N PHE A 138 5.33 -1.71 -25.08
CA PHE A 138 6.58 -1.92 -24.34
C PHE A 138 6.32 -2.63 -23.00
N GLN A 139 6.94 -3.79 -22.82
CA GLN A 139 6.77 -4.67 -21.65
C GLN A 139 7.78 -4.41 -20.53
N GLY A 140 8.70 -3.45 -20.74
CA GLY A 140 9.85 -3.24 -19.86
C GLY A 140 11.08 -3.98 -20.36
N LEU A 141 12.24 -3.66 -19.76
CA LEU A 141 13.52 -4.31 -20.06
C LEU A 141 13.74 -5.62 -19.27
N GLY A 142 12.84 -5.97 -18.36
CA GLY A 142 12.95 -7.13 -17.49
C GLY A 142 14.25 -7.12 -16.68
N ASP A 143 14.95 -8.25 -16.69
CA ASP A 143 16.21 -8.46 -15.97
C ASP A 143 17.28 -7.40 -16.31
N GLU A 144 17.34 -6.95 -17.57
CA GLU A 144 18.26 -5.88 -17.96
C GLU A 144 17.90 -4.55 -17.28
N GLY A 145 16.60 -4.27 -17.16
CA GLY A 145 16.11 -3.16 -16.36
C GLY A 145 16.54 -3.27 -14.90
N LEU A 146 16.44 -4.46 -14.29
CA LEU A 146 16.89 -4.69 -12.91
C LEU A 146 18.41 -4.47 -12.73
N ARG A 147 19.23 -4.91 -13.70
CA ARG A 147 20.68 -4.65 -13.68
C ARG A 147 21.00 -3.16 -13.78
N ILE A 148 20.32 -2.45 -14.68
CA ILE A 148 20.44 -0.98 -14.80
C ILE A 148 20.09 -0.31 -13.47
N MET A 149 18.98 -0.72 -12.84
CA MET A 149 18.56 -0.17 -11.53
C MET A 149 19.60 -0.46 -10.44
N SER A 150 20.20 -1.64 -10.41
CA SER A 150 21.24 -1.98 -9.43
C SER A 150 22.49 -1.13 -9.59
N LYS A 151 22.90 -0.87 -10.84
CA LYS A 151 24.03 0.01 -11.12
C LYS A 151 23.74 1.44 -10.63
N VAL A 152 22.59 1.98 -11.01
CA VAL A 152 22.17 3.33 -10.61
C VAL A 152 21.97 3.46 -9.10
N ARG A 153 21.45 2.43 -8.43
CA ARG A 153 21.36 2.36 -6.96
C ARG A 153 22.73 2.48 -6.31
N ALA A 154 23.71 1.71 -6.79
CA ALA A 154 25.07 1.71 -6.25
C ALA A 154 25.77 3.07 -6.45
N GLU A 155 25.55 3.74 -7.57
CA GLU A 155 26.16 5.04 -7.89
C GLU A 155 25.50 6.20 -7.13
N SER A 156 24.17 6.16 -6.98
CA SER A 156 23.41 7.28 -6.43
C SER A 156 23.21 7.25 -4.93
N GLY A 157 23.28 6.06 -4.33
CA GLY A 157 22.93 5.79 -2.94
C GLY A 157 21.43 5.81 -2.65
N LEU A 158 20.56 6.09 -3.64
CA LEU A 158 19.12 6.08 -3.43
C LEU A 158 18.58 4.64 -3.41
N PRO A 159 17.75 4.29 -2.41
CA PRO A 159 17.04 3.02 -2.43
C PRO A 159 16.09 2.93 -3.63
N VAL A 160 15.95 1.72 -4.15
CA VAL A 160 15.17 1.43 -5.35
C VAL A 160 13.83 0.77 -5.01
N VAL A 161 12.75 1.35 -5.56
CA VAL A 161 11.39 0.80 -5.57
C VAL A 161 11.06 0.32 -6.98
N THR A 162 10.77 -0.98 -7.14
CA THR A 162 10.37 -1.55 -8.45
C THR A 162 9.24 -2.56 -8.29
N GLU A 163 8.45 -2.74 -9.35
CA GLU A 163 7.26 -3.58 -9.32
C GLU A 163 7.59 -5.06 -9.54
N VAL A 164 7.02 -5.92 -8.71
CA VAL A 164 7.00 -7.38 -8.89
C VAL A 164 5.65 -7.76 -9.51
N VAL A 165 5.69 -8.52 -10.61
CA VAL A 165 4.49 -8.83 -11.40
C VAL A 165 3.96 -10.25 -11.18
N ASP A 166 4.79 -11.16 -10.67
CA ASP A 166 4.45 -12.56 -10.40
C ASP A 166 5.26 -13.11 -9.22
N ALA A 167 4.83 -14.23 -8.66
CA ALA A 167 5.44 -14.81 -7.46
C ALA A 167 6.81 -15.48 -7.73
N GLU A 168 7.09 -15.86 -8.98
CA GLU A 168 8.30 -16.59 -9.36
C GLU A 168 9.51 -15.65 -9.47
N THR A 169 9.27 -14.38 -9.79
CA THR A 169 10.30 -13.34 -9.94
C THR A 169 10.60 -12.59 -8.64
N VAL A 170 9.92 -12.90 -7.53
CA VAL A 170 10.07 -12.17 -6.25
C VAL A 170 11.52 -12.14 -5.78
N ASP A 171 12.18 -13.30 -5.72
CA ASP A 171 13.56 -13.41 -5.21
C ASP A 171 14.54 -12.62 -6.10
N LEU A 172 14.42 -12.79 -7.42
CA LEU A 172 15.23 -12.04 -8.39
C LEU A 172 15.06 -10.52 -8.24
N VAL A 173 13.82 -10.04 -8.10
CA VAL A 173 13.59 -8.60 -7.91
C VAL A 173 14.12 -8.13 -6.56
N ALA A 174 14.02 -8.93 -5.50
CA ALA A 174 14.50 -8.61 -4.15
C ALA A 174 16.04 -8.53 -4.04
N GLU A 175 16.79 -9.15 -4.98
CA GLU A 175 18.23 -8.96 -5.12
C GLU A 175 18.59 -7.57 -5.64
N HIS A 176 17.73 -6.99 -6.47
CA HIS A 176 17.99 -5.73 -7.19
C HIS A 176 17.27 -4.51 -6.60
N ALA A 177 16.24 -4.71 -5.78
CA ALA A 177 15.41 -3.65 -5.21
C ALA A 177 15.44 -3.64 -3.68
N ASP A 178 15.32 -2.45 -3.10
CA ASP A 178 15.18 -2.28 -1.66
C ASP A 178 13.71 -2.38 -1.21
N VAL A 179 12.78 -2.02 -2.10
CA VAL A 179 11.33 -2.07 -1.85
C VAL A 179 10.62 -2.77 -3.00
N LEU A 180 9.80 -3.78 -2.66
CA LEU A 180 8.98 -4.51 -3.62
C LEU A 180 7.62 -3.83 -3.76
N GLN A 181 7.34 -3.26 -4.93
CA GLN A 181 6.04 -2.68 -5.22
C GLN A 181 5.07 -3.77 -5.74
N ILE A 182 3.88 -3.84 -5.14
CA ILE A 182 2.74 -4.57 -5.70
C ILE A 182 1.85 -3.58 -6.42
N GLY A 183 1.77 -3.73 -7.74
CA GLY A 183 0.92 -2.91 -8.59
C GLY A 183 -0.56 -3.17 -8.36
N THR A 184 -1.39 -2.18 -8.70
CA THR A 184 -2.85 -2.19 -8.56
C THR A 184 -3.56 -3.40 -9.17
N ARG A 185 -3.03 -3.97 -10.25
CA ARG A 185 -3.60 -5.16 -10.90
C ARG A 185 -3.38 -6.43 -10.08
N ASN A 186 -2.35 -6.43 -9.23
CA ASN A 186 -1.96 -7.53 -8.36
C ASN A 186 -2.36 -7.29 -6.89
N ALA A 187 -3.14 -6.24 -6.59
CA ALA A 187 -3.51 -5.87 -5.23
C ALA A 187 -4.28 -6.97 -4.46
N GLN A 188 -4.90 -7.93 -5.17
CA GLN A 188 -5.55 -9.11 -4.59
C GLN A 188 -4.93 -10.42 -5.11
N ASN A 189 -3.73 -10.38 -5.67
CA ASN A 189 -2.98 -11.59 -6.01
C ASN A 189 -2.38 -12.17 -4.73
N PHE A 190 -3.19 -12.90 -3.96
CA PHE A 190 -2.80 -13.38 -2.63
C PHE A 190 -1.58 -14.31 -2.62
N THR A 191 -1.36 -15.06 -3.70
CA THR A 191 -0.15 -15.87 -3.85
C THR A 191 1.09 -14.98 -3.91
N LEU A 192 1.04 -13.91 -4.74
CA LEU A 192 2.11 -12.92 -4.81
C LEU A 192 2.28 -12.16 -3.49
N LEU A 193 1.19 -11.74 -2.83
CA LEU A 193 1.24 -11.04 -1.54
C LEU A 193 1.95 -11.86 -0.46
N LYS A 194 1.67 -13.16 -0.38
CA LYS A 194 2.37 -14.07 0.54
C LYS A 194 3.85 -14.20 0.19
N ALA A 195 4.17 -14.34 -1.10
CA ALA A 195 5.55 -14.47 -1.56
C ALA A 195 6.40 -13.21 -1.24
N VAL A 196 5.90 -12.01 -1.54
CA VAL A 196 6.61 -10.76 -1.17
C VAL A 196 6.69 -10.56 0.34
N GLY A 197 5.71 -11.05 1.10
CA GLY A 197 5.77 -11.07 2.56
C GLY A 197 6.88 -11.98 3.12
N GLN A 198 7.33 -12.99 2.37
CA GLN A 198 8.41 -13.89 2.78
C GLN A 198 9.80 -13.41 2.31
N ALA A 199 9.85 -12.45 1.39
CA ALA A 199 11.08 -12.00 0.74
C ALA A 199 11.99 -11.10 1.62
N GLY A 200 11.54 -10.71 2.82
CA GLY A 200 12.33 -9.90 3.76
C GLY A 200 12.61 -8.46 3.30
N ARG A 201 11.90 -7.96 2.30
CA ARG A 201 11.98 -6.56 1.81
C ARG A 201 10.72 -5.77 2.18
N PRO A 202 10.82 -4.47 2.47
CA PRO A 202 9.66 -3.59 2.53
C PRO A 202 8.76 -3.74 1.29
N VAL A 203 7.44 -3.70 1.50
CA VAL A 203 6.44 -3.84 0.44
C VAL A 203 5.67 -2.54 0.29
N LEU A 204 5.65 -1.97 -0.92
CA LEU A 204 4.76 -0.87 -1.28
C LEU A 204 3.52 -1.44 -1.97
N LEU A 205 2.39 -1.47 -1.27
CA LEU A 205 1.14 -2.09 -1.73
C LEU A 205 0.19 -1.02 -2.30
N LYS A 206 0.06 -0.98 -3.63
CA LYS A 206 -0.93 -0.11 -4.28
C LYS A 206 -2.34 -0.62 -4.06
N ARG A 207 -3.27 0.29 -3.77
CA ARG A 207 -4.69 -0.03 -3.74
C ARG A 207 -5.16 -0.53 -5.11
N GLY A 208 -5.97 -1.59 -5.13
CA GLY A 208 -6.68 -2.06 -6.32
C GLY A 208 -7.73 -1.04 -6.76
N PHE A 209 -7.86 -0.74 -8.06
CA PHE A 209 -8.78 0.30 -8.55
C PHE A 209 -10.26 -0.04 -8.35
N GLY A 210 -10.60 -1.28 -7.99
CA GLY A 210 -11.95 -1.71 -7.62
C GLY A 210 -12.10 -2.06 -6.15
N CYS A 211 -11.05 -1.90 -5.34
CA CYS A 211 -11.05 -2.34 -3.94
C CYS A 211 -11.51 -1.23 -3.01
N THR A 212 -12.31 -1.60 -2.02
CA THR A 212 -12.61 -0.78 -0.84
C THR A 212 -11.36 -0.64 0.05
N VAL A 213 -11.39 0.32 0.99
CA VAL A 213 -10.32 0.47 1.99
C VAL A 213 -10.18 -0.80 2.84
N SER A 214 -11.29 -1.46 3.19
CA SER A 214 -11.25 -2.69 3.99
C SER A 214 -10.60 -3.87 3.25
N GLU A 215 -10.85 -4.03 1.95
CA GLU A 215 -10.18 -5.06 1.15
C GLU A 215 -8.70 -4.75 0.94
N TRP A 216 -8.34 -3.47 0.85
CA TRP A 216 -6.95 -3.05 0.75
C TRP A 216 -6.16 -3.32 2.04
N LEU A 217 -6.74 -3.04 3.21
CA LEU A 217 -6.16 -3.41 4.50
C LEU A 217 -6.05 -4.93 4.66
N GLN A 218 -7.08 -5.68 4.25
CA GLN A 218 -7.00 -7.15 4.21
C GLN A 218 -5.89 -7.66 3.29
N ALA A 219 -5.63 -7.01 2.15
CA ALA A 219 -4.48 -7.38 1.32
C ALA A 219 -3.14 -7.15 2.03
N ALA A 220 -3.02 -6.08 2.82
CA ALA A 220 -1.84 -5.85 3.66
C ALA A 220 -1.71 -6.90 4.78
N GLU A 221 -2.81 -7.40 5.36
CA GLU A 221 -2.78 -8.51 6.32
C GLU A 221 -2.06 -9.74 5.77
N TYR A 222 -2.24 -10.07 4.47
CA TYR A 222 -1.53 -11.22 3.89
C TYR A 222 -0.01 -11.06 3.92
N VAL A 223 0.49 -9.84 3.77
CA VAL A 223 1.93 -9.52 3.84
C VAL A 223 2.42 -9.56 5.29
N LEU A 224 1.65 -8.95 6.22
CA LEU A 224 1.97 -8.95 7.65
C LEU A 224 1.95 -10.37 8.24
N ALA A 225 0.92 -11.15 7.94
CA ALA A 225 0.75 -12.53 8.40
C ALA A 225 1.79 -13.50 7.82
N ALA A 226 2.41 -13.16 6.68
CA ALA A 226 3.56 -13.87 6.13
C ALA A 226 4.87 -13.58 6.90
N GLY A 227 4.85 -12.66 7.86
CA GLY A 227 5.96 -12.35 8.77
C GLY A 227 6.68 -11.03 8.47
N ASN A 228 6.19 -10.21 7.54
CA ASN A 228 6.85 -8.97 7.16
C ASN A 228 6.08 -7.74 7.65
N PRO A 229 6.56 -7.04 8.70
CA PRO A 229 5.89 -5.86 9.25
C PRO A 229 6.07 -4.59 8.41
N ASN A 230 6.91 -4.62 7.37
CA ASN A 230 7.34 -3.45 6.62
C ASN A 230 6.44 -3.21 5.41
N VAL A 231 5.23 -2.72 5.64
CA VAL A 231 4.25 -2.44 4.58
C VAL A 231 3.97 -0.93 4.48
N VAL A 232 4.09 -0.38 3.28
CA VAL A 232 3.66 0.97 2.92
C VAL A 232 2.45 0.87 2.00
N LEU A 233 1.35 1.51 2.38
CA LEU A 233 0.14 1.58 1.57
C LEU A 233 0.29 2.71 0.54
N CYS A 234 -0.03 2.46 -0.73
CA CYS A 234 -0.11 3.50 -1.77
C CYS A 234 -1.54 3.69 -2.34
N GLU A 235 -2.20 4.81 -1.99
CA GLU A 235 -3.47 5.22 -2.61
C GLU A 235 -3.19 5.79 -4.01
N ARG A 236 -3.95 5.36 -5.01
CA ARG A 236 -3.63 5.62 -6.42
C ARG A 236 -4.86 5.74 -7.32
N GLY A 237 -6.01 6.01 -6.72
CA GLY A 237 -7.30 6.18 -7.37
C GLY A 237 -8.08 4.90 -7.62
N ILE A 238 -9.39 5.05 -7.57
CA ILE A 238 -10.41 4.03 -7.83
C ILE A 238 -11.14 4.31 -9.14
N ARG A 239 -11.68 3.26 -9.74
CA ARG A 239 -12.54 3.35 -10.92
C ARG A 239 -13.90 3.89 -10.49
N SER A 240 -14.35 4.92 -11.18
CA SER A 240 -15.68 5.50 -11.01
C SER A 240 -16.37 5.66 -12.37
N PHE A 241 -17.48 6.39 -12.40
CA PHE A 241 -18.16 6.77 -13.64
C PHE A 241 -17.51 8.00 -14.32
N GLU A 242 -16.56 8.68 -13.68
CA GLU A 242 -15.98 9.94 -14.14
C GLU A 242 -14.89 9.73 -15.22
N PRO A 243 -15.06 10.25 -16.46
CA PRO A 243 -14.09 10.08 -17.54
C PRO A 243 -12.97 11.14 -17.60
N ALA A 244 -13.07 12.27 -16.91
CA ALA A 244 -12.10 13.37 -17.00
C ALA A 244 -10.72 13.04 -16.39
N THR A 245 -10.63 11.94 -15.62
CA THR A 245 -9.40 11.43 -15.02
C THR A 245 -9.31 9.93 -15.23
N ARG A 246 -8.09 9.39 -15.31
CA ARG A 246 -7.87 7.94 -15.47
C ARG A 246 -8.53 7.13 -14.35
N PHE A 247 -8.40 7.60 -13.11
CA PHE A 247 -9.11 7.12 -11.93
C PHE A 247 -9.47 8.33 -11.06
N THR A 248 -10.49 8.16 -10.21
CA THR A 248 -10.82 9.16 -9.19
C THR A 248 -9.91 8.94 -8.00
N LEU A 249 -9.02 9.89 -7.72
CA LEU A 249 -8.11 9.82 -6.58
C LEU A 249 -8.89 9.98 -5.26
N ASP A 250 -8.91 8.94 -4.43
CA ASP A 250 -9.68 8.90 -3.19
C ASP A 250 -8.82 9.37 -2.01
N LEU A 251 -8.68 10.69 -1.84
CA LEU A 251 -7.94 11.26 -0.71
C LEU A 251 -8.62 10.99 0.65
N SER A 252 -9.92 10.68 0.66
CA SER A 252 -10.62 10.29 1.89
C SER A 252 -10.08 8.96 2.45
N ALA A 253 -9.65 8.05 1.57
CA ALA A 253 -9.03 6.79 1.98
C ALA A 253 -7.76 7.01 2.80
N VAL A 254 -6.97 8.05 2.52
CA VAL A 254 -5.80 8.39 3.33
C VAL A 254 -6.22 8.67 4.77
N ALA A 255 -7.16 9.58 4.98
CA ALA A 255 -7.65 9.92 6.32
C ALA A 255 -8.28 8.71 7.04
N VAL A 256 -9.07 7.89 6.32
CA VAL A 256 -9.68 6.68 6.87
C VAL A 256 -8.63 5.65 7.29
N VAL A 257 -7.60 5.41 6.47
CA VAL A 257 -6.51 4.49 6.80
C VAL A 257 -5.69 5.04 7.96
N LYS A 258 -5.35 6.33 7.96
CA LYS A 258 -4.65 6.95 9.10
C LYS A 258 -5.46 6.85 10.39
N HIS A 259 -6.79 6.81 10.34
CA HIS A 259 -7.58 6.53 11.53
C HIS A 259 -7.57 5.04 11.93
N ARG A 260 -7.76 4.13 10.97
CA ARG A 260 -8.01 2.70 11.22
C ARG A 260 -6.76 1.83 11.35
N SER A 261 -5.65 2.22 10.72
CA SER A 261 -4.47 1.37 10.57
C SER A 261 -3.21 2.09 10.97
N HIS A 262 -2.25 1.37 11.55
CA HIS A 262 -0.94 1.93 11.89
C HIS A 262 0.02 2.09 10.71
N LEU A 263 -0.27 1.47 9.56
CA LEU A 263 0.62 1.47 8.41
C LEU A 263 0.76 2.87 7.78
N PRO A 264 1.96 3.23 7.26
CA PRO A 264 2.14 4.45 6.51
C PRO A 264 1.41 4.43 5.17
N VAL A 265 0.95 5.61 4.72
CA VAL A 265 0.19 5.80 3.48
C VAL A 265 0.85 6.84 2.59
N VAL A 266 1.35 6.44 1.42
CA VAL A 266 1.76 7.34 0.34
C VAL A 266 0.66 7.50 -0.70
N VAL A 267 0.74 8.54 -1.52
CA VAL A 267 -0.21 8.77 -2.63
C VAL A 267 0.51 8.83 -3.97
N ASP A 268 -0.06 8.18 -4.99
CA ASP A 268 0.38 8.23 -6.38
C ASP A 268 -0.60 9.08 -7.21
N PRO A 269 -0.39 10.42 -7.28
CA PRO A 269 -1.21 11.28 -8.11
C PRO A 269 -0.90 11.11 -9.61
N SER A 270 0.25 10.54 -9.98
CA SER A 270 0.63 10.39 -11.40
C SER A 270 -0.27 9.39 -12.10
N HIS A 271 -0.36 8.17 -11.57
CA HIS A 271 -1.22 7.13 -12.12
C HIS A 271 -2.66 7.21 -11.62
N GLY A 272 -2.90 7.94 -10.52
CA GLY A 272 -4.23 8.23 -10.02
C GLY A 272 -5.05 9.01 -11.03
N VAL A 273 -4.55 10.14 -11.50
CA VAL A 273 -5.30 10.95 -12.47
C VAL A 273 -4.87 10.76 -13.92
N GLY A 274 -3.62 10.38 -14.18
CA GLY A 274 -3.12 10.15 -15.55
C GLY A 274 -2.91 11.41 -16.39
N HIS A 275 -2.90 12.59 -15.77
CA HIS A 275 -2.72 13.87 -16.45
C HIS A 275 -1.73 14.76 -15.70
N ARG A 276 -0.64 15.17 -16.38
CA ARG A 276 0.44 15.96 -15.80
C ARG A 276 -0.03 17.22 -15.05
N HIS A 277 -0.99 17.96 -15.62
CA HIS A 277 -1.48 19.21 -15.03
C HIS A 277 -2.27 19.02 -13.73
N LEU A 278 -2.76 17.81 -13.45
CA LEU A 278 -3.46 17.47 -12.22
C LEU A 278 -2.54 16.89 -11.14
N VAL A 279 -1.28 16.53 -11.48
CA VAL A 279 -0.34 15.93 -10.53
C VAL A 279 -0.01 16.89 -9.39
N LYS A 280 0.39 18.14 -9.70
CA LYS A 280 0.75 19.13 -8.68
C LYS A 280 -0.39 19.42 -7.68
N PRO A 281 -1.60 19.85 -8.09
CA PRO A 281 -2.64 20.18 -7.12
C PRO A 281 -3.03 18.98 -6.25
N LEU A 282 -3.05 17.76 -6.79
CA LEU A 282 -3.40 16.56 -6.03
C LEU A 282 -2.28 16.05 -5.13
N ALA A 283 -1.02 16.26 -5.50
CA ALA A 283 0.12 16.02 -4.63
C ALA A 283 0.08 16.92 -3.37
N LEU A 284 -0.23 18.21 -3.56
CA LEU A 284 -0.38 19.16 -2.44
C LEU A 284 -1.57 18.78 -1.56
N ALA A 285 -2.69 18.39 -2.16
CA ALA A 285 -3.87 17.92 -1.41
C ALA A 285 -3.59 16.63 -0.63
N ALA A 286 -2.82 15.70 -1.21
CA ALA A 286 -2.38 14.48 -0.52
C ALA A 286 -1.51 14.77 0.70
N ALA A 287 -0.60 15.74 0.61
CA ALA A 287 0.18 16.19 1.77
C ALA A 287 -0.72 16.80 2.85
N ALA A 288 -1.66 17.68 2.44
CA ALA A 288 -2.59 18.35 3.35
C ALA A 288 -3.56 17.40 4.07
N VAL A 289 -4.00 16.31 3.42
CA VAL A 289 -4.90 15.32 4.05
C VAL A 289 -4.17 14.37 5.01
N GLY A 290 -2.83 14.44 5.07
CA GLY A 290 -2.03 13.67 6.02
C GLY A 290 -1.37 12.41 5.45
N ALA A 291 -1.11 12.35 4.13
CA ALA A 291 -0.26 11.30 3.57
C ALA A 291 1.16 11.36 4.15
N ASP A 292 1.83 10.22 4.22
CA ASP A 292 3.21 10.06 4.71
C ASP A 292 4.25 10.28 3.60
N GLY A 293 3.82 10.37 2.35
CA GLY A 293 4.70 10.63 1.22
C GLY A 293 3.98 10.59 -0.13
N LEU A 294 4.75 10.73 -1.21
CA LEU A 294 4.27 10.62 -2.58
C LEU A 294 5.10 9.63 -3.39
N LEU A 295 4.43 8.96 -4.33
CA LEU A 295 5.04 8.21 -5.41
C LEU A 295 4.77 8.94 -6.73
N LEU A 296 5.81 9.44 -7.38
CA LEU A 296 5.69 10.35 -8.53
C LEU A 296 6.43 9.83 -9.76
N ASP A 297 5.78 9.96 -10.92
CA ASP A 297 6.40 9.73 -12.20
C ASP A 297 7.09 11.02 -12.67
N ILE A 298 8.39 10.91 -12.90
CA ILE A 298 9.19 11.98 -13.48
C ILE A 298 9.98 11.42 -14.67
N HIS A 299 10.22 12.22 -15.69
CA HIS A 299 10.98 11.79 -16.86
C HIS A 299 11.82 12.96 -17.40
N PRO A 300 13.08 12.74 -17.82
CA PRO A 300 13.91 13.81 -18.38
C PRO A 300 13.34 14.38 -19.69
N ASP A 301 12.61 13.57 -20.45
CA ASP A 301 11.94 13.97 -21.68
C ASP A 301 10.57 13.26 -21.80
N PRO A 302 9.51 13.72 -21.10
CA PRO A 302 8.23 13.01 -21.07
C PRO A 302 7.57 12.74 -22.44
N PRO A 303 7.68 13.62 -23.46
CA PRO A 303 7.19 13.33 -24.81
C PRO A 303 7.79 12.09 -25.49
N SER A 304 9.03 11.71 -25.18
CA SER A 304 9.68 10.53 -25.76
C SER A 304 9.53 9.25 -24.93
N ALA A 305 8.91 9.33 -23.75
CA ALA A 305 8.76 8.20 -22.85
C ALA A 305 7.97 7.04 -23.49
N LEU A 306 8.49 5.82 -23.34
CA LEU A 306 7.89 4.58 -23.85
C LEU A 306 6.64 4.15 -23.06
N CYS A 307 6.47 4.70 -21.86
CA CYS A 307 5.33 4.43 -21.01
C CYS A 307 4.90 5.68 -20.24
N ASP A 308 3.61 6.00 -20.27
CA ASP A 308 2.98 6.91 -19.30
C ASP A 308 3.57 8.35 -19.28
N GLY A 309 4.11 8.82 -20.41
CA GLY A 309 4.66 10.19 -20.56
C GLY A 309 3.65 11.33 -20.37
N ALA A 310 2.34 11.05 -20.51
CA ALA A 310 1.26 12.03 -20.34
C ALA A 310 1.07 12.51 -18.89
N GLN A 311 1.48 11.70 -17.90
CA GLN A 311 1.44 12.05 -16.49
C GLN A 311 2.82 12.42 -15.90
N ALA A 312 3.91 11.95 -16.52
CA ALA A 312 5.26 12.19 -16.00
C ALA A 312 5.61 13.69 -15.98
N LEU A 313 6.18 14.15 -14.87
CA LEU A 313 6.71 15.51 -14.73
C LEU A 313 8.08 15.62 -15.39
N ASP A 314 8.32 16.74 -16.08
CA ASP A 314 9.67 17.15 -16.48
C ASP A 314 10.37 17.87 -15.33
N ARG A 315 11.63 18.27 -15.55
CA ARG A 315 12.47 18.94 -14.54
C ARG A 315 11.82 20.19 -13.95
N GLU A 316 11.30 21.06 -14.80
CA GLU A 316 10.71 22.33 -14.35
C GLU A 316 9.51 22.08 -13.42
N ARG A 317 8.58 21.21 -13.85
CA ARG A 317 7.38 20.91 -13.06
C ARG A 317 7.69 20.10 -11.80
N TRP A 318 8.71 19.26 -11.84
CA TRP A 318 9.18 18.53 -10.67
C TRP A 318 9.69 19.48 -9.58
N PHE A 319 10.54 20.43 -9.93
CA PHE A 319 11.04 21.42 -8.98
C PHE A 319 9.96 22.39 -8.49
N ASP A 320 9.06 22.81 -9.38
CA ASP A 320 7.89 23.63 -9.02
C ASP A 320 6.94 22.90 -8.05
N LEU A 321 6.80 21.57 -8.17
CA LEU A 321 6.08 20.76 -7.20
C LEU A 321 6.85 20.65 -5.88
N ALA A 322 8.13 20.31 -5.91
CA ALA A 322 8.94 20.12 -4.70
C ALA A 322 8.97 21.39 -3.82
N GLY A 323 9.14 22.57 -4.44
CA GLY A 323 9.09 23.85 -3.73
C GLY A 323 7.72 24.12 -3.10
N ALA A 324 6.64 24.00 -3.85
CA ALA A 324 5.29 24.21 -3.33
C ALA A 324 4.91 23.21 -2.23
N LEU A 325 5.42 21.98 -2.32
CA LEU A 325 5.21 20.95 -1.31
C LEU A 325 5.92 21.29 0.00
N ALA A 326 7.15 21.82 -0.06
CA ALA A 326 7.88 22.25 1.12
C ALA A 326 7.12 23.36 1.90
N ASP A 327 6.51 24.30 1.18
CA ASP A 327 5.68 25.36 1.80
C ASP A 327 4.45 24.77 2.51
N VAL A 328 3.73 23.87 1.85
CA VAL A 328 2.56 23.19 2.44
C VAL A 328 2.98 22.38 3.67
N LEU A 329 4.03 21.57 3.57
CA LEU A 329 4.49 20.74 4.69
C LEU A 329 4.92 21.59 5.89
N THR A 330 5.63 22.69 5.64
CA THR A 330 6.02 23.65 6.70
C THR A 330 4.79 24.18 7.43
N SER A 331 3.73 24.54 6.71
CA SER A 331 2.47 25.01 7.30
C SER A 331 1.76 23.94 8.15
N LEU A 332 2.04 22.66 7.89
CA LEU A 332 1.50 21.51 8.62
C LEU A 332 2.43 21.04 9.76
N GLY A 333 3.56 21.72 9.99
CA GLY A 333 4.56 21.33 10.99
C GLY A 333 5.34 20.07 10.61
N ARG A 334 5.51 19.80 9.31
CA ARG A 334 6.23 18.64 8.77
C ARG A 334 7.39 19.07 7.88
N GLY A 335 8.46 18.29 7.87
CA GLY A 335 9.59 18.45 6.94
C GLY A 335 9.51 17.49 5.76
N LEU A 336 10.31 17.74 4.72
CA LEU A 336 10.67 16.70 3.77
C LEU A 336 11.73 15.79 4.39
N THR A 337 11.68 14.50 4.12
CA THR A 337 12.83 13.63 4.44
C THR A 337 14.01 14.10 3.59
N ILE A 338 15.10 14.50 4.22
CA ILE A 338 16.31 14.91 3.52
C ILE A 338 17.21 13.68 3.45
N GLY A 339 17.53 13.19 2.25
CA GLY A 339 18.60 12.21 2.08
C GLY A 339 19.92 12.77 2.60
N GLU A 340 20.82 11.94 3.13
CA GLU A 340 22.11 12.46 3.63
C GLU A 340 22.78 13.36 2.57
N PRO A 341 23.26 14.55 2.93
CA PRO A 341 23.99 15.39 1.99
C PRO A 341 25.20 14.60 1.48
N ASP A 342 25.46 14.70 0.18
CA ASP A 342 26.67 14.14 -0.43
C ASP A 342 27.90 14.61 0.39
N PRO A 343 28.71 13.68 0.93
CA PRO A 343 29.93 14.05 1.65
C PRO A 343 30.91 14.86 0.79
N ALA A 344 30.72 14.94 -0.52
CA ALA A 344 31.52 15.75 -1.44
C ALA A 344 31.13 17.24 -1.52
N GLY A 345 30.09 17.71 -0.81
CA GLY A 345 29.88 19.14 -0.56
C GLY A 345 29.79 20.04 -1.81
N HIS A 346 29.24 19.55 -2.92
CA HIS A 346 28.95 20.42 -4.06
C HIS A 346 27.55 21.02 -3.89
N ALA A 347 27.51 22.29 -3.51
CA ALA A 347 26.30 23.09 -3.42
C ALA A 347 25.92 23.70 -4.78
N ALA A 348 24.61 23.67 -5.04
CA ALA A 348 23.80 24.34 -6.07
C ALA A 348 23.85 23.80 -7.51
#